data_AF-A0A954DKB4-F1
#
_entry.id   AF-A0A954DKB4-F1
#
_cell.length_a   1.000
_cell.length_b   1.000
_cell.length_c   1.000
_cell.angle_alpha   90.00
_cell.angle_beta   90.00
_cell.angle_gamma   90.00
#
_symmetry.space_group_name_H-M   'P 1'
#
loop_
_entity.id
_entity.type
_entity.pdbx_description
1 polymer ?
#
loop_
_entity_poly.entity_id
_entity_poly.type
_entity_poly.pdbx_seq_one_letter_code
_entity_poly.pdbx_strand_id
1 'polypeptide(L)'
;LLVDLMPQGASSPQNLVVFGSDVLFVANTPGLGRELWKTDGTTAGTQLVKDIRTGSANSLTNEIVPFNGLAWFAAHDGSNGSELWKTDGTTAGTSLAVDLRAGPQSGAPTRLTVAGGWLWFAASDGNTGVELWRSDGTPAGTTLVADLNPGGNTQIYEIAPFGSGVLFAADVGNGNGQEPWFSDGTVSG
;
A
#
# COMPACT_ATOMS: atom_id res chain seq x y z
N LEU A 1 9.97 -26.20 6.47
CA LEU A 1 9.30 -25.80 5.22
C LEU A 1 7.80 -25.87 5.45
N LEU A 2 7.05 -24.79 5.21
CA LEU A 2 5.58 -24.80 5.35
C LEU A 2 4.94 -25.38 4.09
N VAL A 3 5.23 -24.79 2.94
CA VAL A 3 4.81 -25.28 1.62
C VAL A 3 5.86 -24.82 0.59
N ASP A 4 6.08 -25.64 -0.44
CA ASP A 4 6.82 -25.22 -1.63
C ASP A 4 5.84 -24.61 -2.62
N LEU A 5 5.83 -23.27 -2.72
CA LEU A 5 4.94 -22.54 -3.61
C LEU A 5 5.41 -22.56 -5.08
N MET A 6 6.65 -22.97 -5.36
CA MET A 6 7.18 -23.04 -6.73
C MET A 6 8.13 -24.24 -6.89
N PRO A 7 7.58 -25.44 -7.12
CA PRO A 7 8.40 -26.62 -7.38
C PRO A 7 9.27 -26.38 -8.62
N GLN A 8 10.59 -26.50 -8.48
CA GLN A 8 11.62 -26.16 -9.51
C GLN A 8 11.95 -24.67 -9.66
N GLY A 9 11.58 -23.82 -8.70
CA GLY A 9 11.96 -22.41 -8.70
C GLY A 9 11.98 -21.80 -7.30
N ALA A 10 11.95 -20.46 -7.23
CA ALA A 10 11.93 -19.72 -5.98
C ALA A 10 10.71 -18.82 -5.94
N SER A 11 9.77 -19.10 -5.03
CA SER A 11 8.62 -18.23 -4.79
C SER A 11 8.98 -16.89 -4.15
N SER A 12 10.19 -16.78 -3.60
CA SER A 12 10.78 -15.54 -3.06
C SER A 12 9.83 -14.82 -2.08
N PRO A 13 9.40 -15.47 -0.98
CA PRO A 13 8.52 -14.84 0.00
C PRO A 13 9.19 -13.61 0.63
N GLN A 14 8.46 -12.49 0.68
CA GLN A 14 8.93 -11.21 1.23
C GLN A 14 7.83 -10.55 2.08
N ASN A 15 8.19 -9.51 2.84
CA ASN A 15 7.24 -8.69 3.60
C ASN A 15 6.32 -9.50 4.52
N LEU A 16 6.93 -10.37 5.33
CA LEU A 16 6.22 -11.10 6.38
C LEU A 16 5.68 -10.09 7.40
N VAL A 17 4.36 -10.00 7.50
CA VAL A 17 3.65 -9.06 8.38
C VAL A 17 2.66 -9.85 9.23
N VAL A 18 2.78 -9.71 10.55
CA VAL A 18 1.81 -10.27 11.49
C VAL A 18 0.46 -9.59 11.31
N PHE A 19 -0.60 -10.38 11.13
CA PHE A 19 -1.95 -9.91 10.91
C PHE A 19 -2.95 -10.81 11.65
N GLY A 20 -3.34 -10.40 12.86
CA GLY A 20 -4.16 -11.24 13.74
C GLY A 20 -3.39 -12.50 14.15
N SER A 21 -3.98 -13.67 13.89
CA SER A 21 -3.34 -14.98 14.09
C SER A 21 -2.51 -15.45 12.91
N ASP A 22 -2.62 -14.78 11.76
CA ASP A 22 -1.95 -15.15 10.52
C ASP A 22 -0.73 -14.26 10.29
N VAL A 23 0.12 -14.69 9.36
CA VAL A 23 1.15 -13.85 8.74
C VAL A 23 0.78 -13.65 7.28
N LEU A 24 0.70 -12.39 6.86
CA LEU A 24 0.61 -12.02 5.45
C LEU A 24 2.00 -11.88 4.86
N PHE A 25 2.14 -12.24 3.59
CA PHE A 25 3.39 -12.09 2.85
C PHE A 25 3.10 -12.07 1.35
N VAL A 26 4.06 -11.60 0.58
CA VAL A 26 4.00 -11.66 -0.89
C VAL A 26 4.83 -12.83 -1.38
N ALA A 27 4.38 -13.51 -2.44
CA ALA A 27 5.15 -14.56 -3.10
C ALA A 27 4.81 -14.65 -4.58
N ASN A 28 5.78 -15.11 -5.36
CA ASN A 28 5.65 -15.38 -6.79
C ASN A 28 5.26 -16.85 -6.99
N THR A 29 4.26 -17.12 -7.83
CA THR A 29 3.94 -18.48 -8.25
C THR A 29 3.65 -18.57 -9.74
N PRO A 30 3.98 -19.70 -10.40
CA PRO A 30 3.62 -19.92 -11.79
C PRO A 30 2.12 -19.74 -12.01
N GLY A 31 1.75 -18.96 -13.02
CA GLY A 31 0.35 -18.74 -13.40
C GLY A 31 -0.42 -17.69 -12.60
N LEU A 32 0.13 -17.20 -11.48
CA LEU A 32 -0.47 -16.12 -10.67
C LEU A 32 0.43 -14.87 -10.58
N GLY A 33 1.73 -14.97 -10.89
CA GLY A 33 2.65 -13.86 -10.66
C GLY A 33 2.89 -13.60 -9.16
N ARG A 34 3.21 -12.34 -8.82
CA ARG A 34 3.45 -11.87 -7.44
C ARG A 34 2.16 -11.44 -6.76
N GLU A 35 1.67 -12.28 -5.85
CA GLU A 35 0.38 -12.13 -5.17
C GLU A 35 0.51 -12.12 -3.65
N LEU A 36 -0.60 -11.83 -2.96
CA LEU A 36 -0.69 -11.79 -1.50
C LEU A 36 -1.10 -13.16 -0.99
N TRP A 37 -0.31 -13.66 -0.06
CA TRP A 37 -0.49 -14.96 0.59
C TRP A 37 -0.62 -14.76 2.09
N LYS A 38 -1.22 -15.76 2.74
CA LYS A 38 -1.28 -15.85 4.19
C LYS A 38 -0.82 -17.21 4.67
N THR A 39 -0.42 -17.29 5.94
CA THR A 39 -0.10 -18.54 6.62
C THR A 39 -0.39 -18.43 8.11
N ASP A 40 -0.89 -19.50 8.71
CA ASP A 40 -1.01 -19.69 10.16
C ASP A 40 0.19 -20.46 10.76
N GLY A 41 1.25 -20.66 9.96
CA GLY A 41 2.38 -21.51 10.32
C GLY A 41 2.19 -22.99 10.02
N THR A 42 1.12 -23.38 9.31
CA THR A 42 0.90 -24.74 8.82
C THR A 42 0.88 -24.80 7.30
N THR A 43 1.11 -25.99 6.74
CA THR A 43 0.96 -26.21 5.28
C THR A 43 -0.49 -25.95 4.84
N ALA A 44 -1.47 -26.38 5.61
CA ALA A 44 -2.89 -26.27 5.27
C ALA A 44 -3.41 -24.83 5.33
N GLY A 45 -2.91 -24.03 6.27
CA GLY A 45 -3.24 -22.61 6.39
C GLY A 45 -2.41 -21.69 5.50
N THR A 46 -1.42 -22.22 4.75
CA THR A 46 -0.68 -21.42 3.78
C THR A 46 -1.44 -21.33 2.47
N GLN A 47 -2.05 -20.18 2.19
CA GLN A 47 -3.03 -20.03 1.11
C GLN A 47 -2.89 -18.67 0.41
N LEU A 48 -3.26 -18.64 -0.87
CA LEU A 48 -3.45 -17.40 -1.63
C LEU A 48 -4.61 -16.62 -1.00
N VAL A 49 -4.42 -15.32 -0.78
CA VAL A 49 -5.52 -14.45 -0.33
C VAL A 49 -6.46 -14.18 -1.51
N LYS A 50 -5.92 -13.71 -2.63
CA LYS A 50 -6.65 -13.48 -3.87
C LYS A 50 -5.65 -13.34 -5.03
N ASP A 51 -6.00 -13.86 -6.19
CA ASP A 51 -5.39 -13.48 -7.46
C ASP A 51 -6.01 -12.14 -7.89
N ILE A 52 -5.32 -11.04 -7.58
CA ILE A 52 -5.87 -9.70 -7.83
C ILE A 52 -5.76 -9.36 -9.31
N ARG A 53 -4.63 -9.69 -9.94
CA ARG A 53 -4.42 -9.51 -11.38
C ARG A 53 -4.40 -10.86 -12.07
N THR A 54 -5.58 -11.28 -12.51
CA THR A 54 -5.80 -12.61 -13.07
C THR A 54 -4.72 -13.03 -14.06
N GLY A 55 -4.08 -14.19 -13.80
CA GLY A 55 -3.05 -14.77 -14.66
C GLY A 55 -1.63 -14.50 -14.15
N SER A 56 -0.62 -14.62 -15.02
CA SER A 56 0.79 -14.61 -14.58
C SER A 56 1.37 -13.21 -14.35
N ALA A 57 0.55 -12.16 -14.33
CA ALA A 57 1.02 -10.79 -14.18
C ALA A 57 0.97 -10.37 -12.71
N ASN A 58 2.02 -9.70 -12.24
CA ASN A 58 2.08 -9.25 -10.85
C ASN A 58 0.99 -8.22 -10.52
N SER A 59 0.37 -8.35 -9.36
CA SER A 59 -0.55 -7.34 -8.82
C SER A 59 0.07 -6.46 -7.73
N LEU A 60 0.82 -7.02 -6.77
CA LEU A 60 1.22 -6.28 -5.56
C LEU A 60 2.55 -5.54 -5.65
N THR A 61 2.61 -4.46 -4.89
CA THR A 61 3.83 -3.76 -4.47
C THR A 61 4.40 -4.30 -3.15
N ASN A 62 5.54 -3.78 -2.69
CA ASN A 62 6.33 -4.37 -1.59
C ASN A 62 5.88 -3.94 -0.18
N GLU A 63 4.71 -3.35 0.01
CA GLU A 63 4.30 -2.84 1.33
C GLU A 63 2.95 -3.41 1.74
N ILE A 64 2.87 -3.91 2.99
CA ILE A 64 1.64 -4.40 3.62
C ILE A 64 1.59 -3.79 5.02
N VAL A 65 0.53 -3.06 5.34
CA VAL A 65 0.39 -2.34 6.61
C VAL A 65 -0.94 -2.71 7.28
N PRO A 66 -0.90 -3.38 8.46
CA PRO A 66 -2.09 -3.61 9.26
C PRO A 66 -2.63 -2.30 9.83
N PHE A 67 -3.92 -2.02 9.63
CA PHE A 67 -4.61 -0.84 10.12
C PHE A 67 -6.11 -1.11 10.26
N ASN A 68 -6.68 -0.77 11.42
CA ASN A 68 -8.11 -0.92 11.72
C ASN A 68 -8.69 -2.32 11.41
N GLY A 69 -7.93 -3.37 11.77
CA GLY A 69 -8.34 -4.77 11.59
C GLY A 69 -8.28 -5.27 10.14
N LEU A 70 -7.74 -4.48 9.22
CA LEU A 70 -7.49 -4.84 7.82
C LEU A 70 -6.01 -4.68 7.50
N ALA A 71 -5.54 -5.31 6.44
CA ALA A 71 -4.23 -5.05 5.87
C ALA A 71 -4.37 -4.21 4.60
N TRP A 72 -3.55 -3.16 4.49
CA TRP A 72 -3.57 -2.17 3.42
C TRP A 72 -2.28 -2.25 2.61
N PHE A 73 -2.40 -2.11 1.30
CA PHE A 73 -1.29 -2.26 0.36
C PHE A 73 -1.64 -1.62 -0.99
N ALA A 74 -0.65 -1.40 -1.84
CA ALA A 74 -0.90 -1.01 -3.23
C ALA A 74 -0.89 -2.23 -4.16
N ALA A 75 -1.90 -2.33 -5.02
CA ALA A 75 -2.03 -3.40 -6.01
C ALA A 75 -2.69 -2.94 -7.30
N HIS A 76 -2.38 -3.66 -8.39
CA HIS A 76 -2.90 -3.46 -9.73
C HIS A 76 -3.77 -4.65 -10.13
N ASP A 77 -5.01 -4.44 -10.57
CA ASP A 77 -5.96 -5.52 -10.93
C ASP A 77 -6.04 -5.82 -12.43
N GLY A 78 -5.47 -4.95 -13.25
CA GLY A 78 -5.47 -5.06 -14.72
C GLY A 78 -6.33 -3.99 -15.38
N SER A 79 -7.19 -3.31 -14.62
CA SER A 79 -8.16 -2.32 -15.09
C SER A 79 -7.92 -0.93 -14.52
N ASN A 80 -7.52 -0.82 -13.25
CA ASN A 80 -7.49 0.43 -12.49
C ASN A 80 -6.07 0.97 -12.20
N GLY A 81 -5.02 0.46 -12.87
CA GLY A 81 -3.66 0.81 -12.45
C GLY A 81 -3.33 0.28 -11.04
N SER A 82 -2.21 0.71 -10.47
CA SER A 82 -1.83 0.39 -9.08
C SER A 82 -2.46 1.41 -8.11
N GLU A 83 -3.38 0.94 -7.28
CA GLU A 83 -4.22 1.76 -6.40
C GLU A 83 -4.17 1.27 -4.94
N LEU A 84 -4.92 1.90 -4.03
CA LEU A 84 -4.99 1.50 -2.63
C LEU A 84 -5.98 0.35 -2.44
N TRP A 85 -5.50 -0.78 -1.93
CA TRP A 85 -6.27 -2.00 -1.67
C TRP A 85 -6.30 -2.34 -0.19
N LYS A 86 -7.30 -3.14 0.20
CA LYS A 86 -7.43 -3.67 1.55
C LYS A 86 -7.89 -5.14 1.56
N THR A 87 -7.54 -5.84 2.64
CA THR A 87 -7.98 -7.22 2.88
C THR A 87 -8.22 -7.49 4.37
N ASP A 88 -9.15 -8.40 4.66
CA ASP A 88 -9.31 -9.05 5.97
C ASP A 88 -8.58 -10.42 6.04
N GLY A 89 -7.75 -10.74 5.04
CA GLY A 89 -7.10 -12.04 4.90
C GLY A 89 -7.95 -13.10 4.20
N THR A 90 -9.12 -12.72 3.64
CA THR A 90 -9.97 -13.60 2.84
C THR A 90 -10.13 -13.07 1.41
N THR A 91 -10.44 -13.95 0.46
CA THR A 91 -10.73 -13.55 -0.92
C THR A 91 -11.93 -12.60 -1.01
N ALA A 92 -12.96 -12.82 -0.19
CA ALA A 92 -14.19 -12.03 -0.18
C ALA A 92 -13.98 -10.63 0.41
N GLY A 93 -13.16 -10.51 1.46
CA GLY A 93 -12.81 -9.23 2.06
C GLY A 93 -11.65 -8.50 1.37
N THR A 94 -11.15 -9.01 0.24
CA THR A 94 -10.08 -8.36 -0.54
C THR A 94 -10.65 -7.55 -1.70
N SER A 95 -10.52 -6.23 -1.62
CA SER A 95 -11.06 -5.31 -2.62
C SER A 95 -10.24 -4.03 -2.77
N LEU A 96 -10.41 -3.37 -3.92
CA LEU A 96 -10.00 -1.99 -4.13
C LEU A 96 -10.64 -1.12 -3.03
N ALA A 97 -9.84 -0.35 -2.32
CA ALA A 97 -10.32 0.55 -1.28
C ALA A 97 -10.69 1.90 -1.90
N VAL A 98 -9.78 2.46 -2.69
CA VAL A 98 -9.95 3.73 -3.41
C VAL A 98 -9.19 3.66 -4.72
N ASP A 99 -9.86 4.02 -5.82
CA ASP A 99 -9.23 4.37 -7.10
C ASP A 99 -8.79 5.84 -7.01
N LEU A 100 -7.55 6.09 -6.60
CA LEU A 100 -7.04 7.44 -6.38
C LEU A 100 -6.91 8.18 -7.72
N ARG A 101 -6.51 7.45 -8.76
CA ARG A 101 -6.40 7.97 -10.12
C ARG A 101 -7.30 7.20 -11.08
N ALA A 102 -8.53 7.71 -11.23
CA ALA A 102 -9.57 7.07 -12.02
C ALA A 102 -9.10 6.54 -13.39
N GLY A 103 -9.40 5.25 -13.63
CA GLY A 103 -9.13 4.58 -14.91
C GLY A 103 -7.84 3.76 -14.88
N PRO A 104 -7.21 3.47 -16.04
CA PRO A 104 -6.10 2.51 -16.12
C PRO A 104 -4.75 3.05 -15.65
N GLN A 105 -4.72 4.30 -15.19
CA GLN A 105 -3.49 4.97 -14.76
C GLN A 105 -3.31 4.73 -13.26
N SER A 106 -2.06 4.68 -12.79
CA SER A 106 -1.79 4.40 -11.38
C SER A 106 -1.71 5.68 -10.56
N GLY A 107 -2.35 5.69 -9.40
CA GLY A 107 -2.07 6.61 -8.29
C GLY A 107 -0.85 6.19 -7.47
N ALA A 108 -0.47 4.91 -7.55
CA ALA A 108 0.75 4.32 -7.00
C ALA A 108 1.02 4.68 -5.53
N PRO A 109 0.14 4.29 -4.58
CA PRO A 109 0.42 4.48 -3.15
C PRO A 109 1.73 3.83 -2.73
N THR A 110 2.54 4.57 -1.98
CA THR A 110 3.83 4.11 -1.44
C THR A 110 4.09 4.70 -0.06
N ARG A 111 5.04 4.11 0.67
CA ARG A 111 5.46 4.53 2.02
C ARG A 111 4.30 4.51 3.00
N LEU A 112 3.48 3.46 2.93
CA LEU A 112 2.34 3.32 3.82
C LEU A 112 2.82 3.24 5.27
N THR A 113 2.19 3.99 6.17
CA THR A 113 2.45 3.91 7.61
C THR A 113 1.22 4.31 8.42
N VAL A 114 1.19 3.94 9.70
CA VAL A 114 0.06 4.27 10.61
C VAL A 114 0.54 5.20 11.70
N ALA A 115 -0.14 6.33 11.87
CA ALA A 115 0.11 7.27 12.95
C ALA A 115 -1.17 8.03 13.33
N GLY A 116 -1.35 8.30 14.62
CA GLY A 116 -2.49 9.09 15.11
C GLY A 116 -3.88 8.55 14.76
N GLY A 117 -4.01 7.25 14.49
CA GLY A 117 -5.27 6.64 14.05
C GLY A 117 -5.59 6.81 12.56
N TRP A 118 -4.60 7.19 11.75
CA TRP A 118 -4.71 7.30 10.29
C TRP A 118 -3.68 6.42 9.60
N LEU A 119 -4.04 5.91 8.41
CA LEU A 119 -3.09 5.40 7.43
C LEU A 119 -2.56 6.58 6.60
N TRP A 120 -1.25 6.70 6.45
CA TRP A 120 -0.55 7.74 5.70
C TRP A 120 0.21 7.12 4.54
N PHE A 121 0.30 7.81 3.40
CA PHE A 121 1.02 7.34 2.24
C PHE A 121 1.29 8.48 1.24
N ALA A 122 2.26 8.27 0.35
CA ALA A 122 2.47 9.11 -0.82
C ALA A 122 1.69 8.53 -2.01
N ALA A 123 0.94 9.34 -2.74
CA ALA A 123 0.21 8.93 -3.94
C ALA A 123 -0.13 10.10 -4.86
N SER A 124 -0.56 9.80 -6.09
CA SER A 124 -1.08 10.77 -7.03
C SER A 124 -2.53 10.52 -7.41
N ASP A 125 -3.32 11.58 -7.56
CA ASP A 125 -4.66 11.53 -8.14
C ASP A 125 -4.68 11.87 -9.65
N GLY A 126 -3.51 12.15 -10.23
CA GLY A 126 -3.36 12.63 -11.61
C GLY A 126 -3.63 14.12 -11.83
N ASN A 127 -4.06 14.87 -10.81
CA ASN A 127 -4.30 16.32 -10.89
C ASN A 127 -3.26 17.12 -10.11
N THR A 128 -2.90 16.71 -8.89
CA THR A 128 -1.96 17.41 -8.00
C THR A 128 -0.58 16.77 -7.97
N GLY A 129 -0.30 15.80 -8.85
CA GLY A 129 0.94 15.03 -8.81
C GLY A 129 1.03 14.12 -7.58
N VAL A 130 2.23 13.67 -7.21
CA VAL A 130 2.49 12.86 -6.01
C VAL A 130 2.54 13.75 -4.79
N GLU A 131 1.69 13.48 -3.82
CA GLU A 131 1.55 14.27 -2.59
C GLU A 131 1.34 13.37 -1.37
N LEU A 132 1.27 13.96 -0.17
CA LEU A 132 0.96 13.24 1.08
C LEU A 132 -0.55 13.05 1.22
N TRP A 133 -0.99 11.81 1.44
CA TRP A 133 -2.37 11.41 1.65
C TRP A 133 -2.56 10.74 3.00
N ARG A 134 -3.80 10.75 3.49
CA ARG A 134 -4.21 9.95 4.65
C ARG A 134 -5.57 9.28 4.47
N SER A 135 -5.84 8.24 5.25
CA SER A 135 -7.11 7.50 5.28
C SER A 135 -7.51 7.10 6.70
N ASP A 136 -8.79 7.27 7.04
CA ASP A 136 -9.40 6.70 8.27
C ASP A 136 -9.81 5.23 8.11
N GLY A 137 -9.58 4.66 6.93
CA GLY A 137 -9.99 3.31 6.55
C GLY A 137 -11.27 3.25 5.71
N THR A 138 -11.88 4.40 5.41
CA THR A 138 -13.04 4.53 4.53
C THR A 138 -12.67 5.25 3.23
N PRO A 139 -13.40 5.00 2.12
CA PRO A 139 -13.19 5.75 0.88
C PRO A 139 -13.39 7.27 1.07
N ALA A 140 -14.41 7.67 1.85
CA ALA A 140 -14.72 9.08 2.08
C ALA A 140 -13.68 9.80 2.95
N GLY A 141 -13.06 9.09 3.90
CA GLY A 141 -11.99 9.61 4.74
C GLY A 141 -10.59 9.43 4.14
N THR A 142 -10.48 9.01 2.88
CA THR A 142 -9.21 8.95 2.15
C THR A 142 -9.01 10.26 1.38
N THR A 143 -8.13 11.11 1.87
CA THR A 143 -8.01 12.50 1.39
C THR A 143 -6.56 12.93 1.26
N LEU A 144 -6.29 13.79 0.26
CA LEU A 144 -5.07 14.59 0.17
C LEU A 144 -4.91 15.42 1.45
N VAL A 145 -3.70 15.47 2.02
CA VAL A 145 -3.41 16.30 3.19
C VAL A 145 -3.25 17.76 2.77
N ALA A 146 -2.38 18.01 1.80
CA ALA A 146 -2.16 19.29 1.14
C ALA A 146 -1.48 19.08 -0.21
N ASP A 147 -1.68 20.01 -1.15
CA ASP A 147 -0.87 20.13 -2.37
C ASP A 147 0.42 20.88 -2.02
N LEU A 148 1.49 20.14 -1.69
CA LEU A 148 2.74 20.72 -1.22
C LEU A 148 3.59 21.26 -2.38
N ASN A 149 3.41 20.73 -3.59
CA ASN A 149 4.10 21.18 -4.81
C ASN A 149 3.11 21.47 -5.95
N PRO A 150 2.42 22.63 -5.94
CA PRO A 150 1.42 22.96 -6.94
C PRO A 150 1.96 22.93 -8.37
N GLY A 151 1.37 22.06 -9.20
CA GLY A 151 1.77 21.86 -10.60
C GLY A 151 3.00 20.96 -10.80
N GLY A 152 3.50 20.36 -9.72
CA GLY A 152 4.64 19.46 -9.71
C GLY A 152 4.34 18.10 -9.07
N ASN A 153 5.39 17.44 -8.58
CA ASN A 153 5.27 16.27 -7.72
C ASN A 153 6.12 16.55 -6.47
N THR A 154 5.57 16.31 -5.29
CA THR A 154 6.37 16.22 -4.09
C THR A 154 7.17 14.92 -4.10
N GLN A 155 8.50 15.02 -3.98
CA GLN A 155 9.37 13.85 -3.89
C GLN A 155 9.40 13.37 -2.44
N ILE A 156 8.49 12.47 -2.05
CA ILE A 156 8.47 11.90 -0.70
C ILE A 156 9.44 10.71 -0.62
N TYR A 157 10.45 10.81 0.26
CA TYR A 157 11.51 9.82 0.42
C TYR A 157 11.31 8.88 1.60
N GLU A 158 10.61 9.31 2.63
CA GLU A 158 10.30 8.51 3.82
C GLU A 158 9.13 9.13 4.56
N ILE A 159 8.26 8.30 5.15
CA ILE A 159 7.21 8.73 6.05
C ILE A 159 7.37 7.92 7.34
N ALA A 160 7.59 8.63 8.45
CA ALA A 160 7.80 8.04 9.77
C ALA A 160 6.65 8.46 10.71
N PRO A 161 6.05 7.52 11.45
CA PRO A 161 5.02 7.85 12.44
C PRO A 161 5.61 8.70 13.57
N PHE A 162 4.96 9.81 13.92
CA PHE A 162 5.42 10.72 14.96
C PHE A 162 4.25 11.35 15.73
N GLY A 163 4.00 10.87 16.95
CA GLY A 163 2.89 11.35 17.78
C GLY A 163 1.53 11.08 17.13
N SER A 164 0.72 12.13 16.95
CA SER A 164 -0.57 12.08 16.25
C SER A 164 -0.47 12.22 14.72
N GLY A 165 0.74 12.41 14.19
CA GLY A 165 0.98 12.70 12.79
C GLY A 165 2.20 11.95 12.25
N VAL A 166 2.82 12.51 11.22
CA VAL A 166 4.03 11.96 10.60
C VAL A 166 5.12 13.00 10.46
N LEU A 167 6.36 12.55 10.60
CA LEU A 167 7.51 13.23 10.03
C LEU A 167 7.80 12.61 8.66
N PHE A 168 8.11 13.42 7.67
CA PHE A 168 8.46 12.92 6.34
C PHE A 168 9.61 13.72 5.73
N ALA A 169 10.46 13.04 4.97
CA ALA A 169 11.52 13.69 4.21
C ALA A 169 11.02 13.92 2.78
N ALA A 170 11.01 15.17 2.33
CA ALA A 170 10.49 15.50 1.01
C ALA A 170 11.17 16.72 0.37
N ASP A 171 11.24 16.70 -0.96
CA ASP A 171 11.42 17.90 -1.78
C ASP A 171 10.07 18.32 -2.35
N VAL A 172 9.61 19.52 -1.97
CA VAL A 172 8.32 20.09 -2.33
C VAL A 172 8.43 21.09 -3.50
N GLY A 173 9.55 21.11 -4.24
CA GLY A 173 9.72 21.95 -5.42
C GLY A 173 9.94 23.44 -5.14
N ASN A 174 10.20 23.82 -3.89
CA ASN A 174 10.46 25.21 -3.48
C ASN A 174 11.93 25.65 -3.66
N GLY A 175 12.79 24.75 -4.15
CA GLY A 175 14.22 25.01 -4.40
C GLY A 175 15.13 24.82 -3.18
N ASN A 176 14.60 24.42 -2.02
CA ASN A 176 15.42 24.11 -0.84
C ASN A 176 16.04 22.71 -0.94
N GLY A 177 15.41 21.78 -1.67
CA GLY A 177 15.84 20.41 -1.81
C GLY A 177 15.04 19.48 -0.89
N GLN A 178 15.70 18.44 -0.36
CA GLN A 178 15.08 17.47 0.54
C GLN A 178 15.18 17.95 2.00
N GLU A 179 14.05 18.31 2.60
CA GLU A 179 13.96 18.71 4.01
C GLU A 179 13.06 17.77 4.84
N PRO A 180 13.20 17.76 6.18
CA PRO A 180 12.21 17.16 7.06
C PRO A 180 10.98 18.06 7.23
N TRP A 181 9.81 17.45 7.17
CA TRP A 181 8.50 18.05 7.33
C TRP A 181 7.70 17.32 8.39
N PHE A 182 6.76 18.01 9.04
CA PHE A 182 5.78 17.44 9.93
C PHE A 182 4.37 17.63 9.38
N SER A 183 3.48 16.67 9.61
CA SER A 183 2.04 16.83 9.40
C SER A 183 1.22 16.09 10.45
N ASP A 184 0.30 16.78 11.11
CA ASP A 184 -0.82 16.25 11.90
C ASP A 184 -2.04 15.89 11.03
N GLY A 185 -1.95 16.20 9.74
CA GLY A 185 -2.90 15.86 8.69
C GLY A 185 -3.91 16.95 8.42
N THR A 186 -3.74 18.10 9.06
CA THR A 186 -4.34 19.36 8.64
C THR A 186 -3.44 20.06 7.62
N VAL A 187 -4.02 21.02 6.89
CA VAL A 187 -3.30 21.81 5.86
C VAL A 187 -2.24 22.73 6.49
N SER A 188 -2.31 23.00 7.79
CA SER A 188 -1.39 23.93 8.48
C SER A 188 -0.15 23.27 9.09
N GLY A 189 -0.04 21.95 8.95
CA GLY A 189 1.03 21.15 9.55
C GLY A 189 0.64 20.60 10.92
#